data_AF-A0AAW2RUE0-F1
#
_entry.id   AF-A0AAW2RUE0-F1
#
_cell.length_a   1.000
_cell.length_b   1.000
_cell.length_c   1.000
_cell.angle_alpha   90.00
_cell.angle_beta   90.00
_cell.angle_gamma   90.00
#
_symmetry.space_group_name_H-M   'P 1'
#
loop_
_entity.id
_entity.type
_entity.pdbx_description
1 polymer ?
#
loop_
_entity_poly.entity_id
_entity_poly.type
_entity_poly.pdbx_seq_one_letter_code
_entity_poly.pdbx_strand_id
1 'polypeptide(L)'
;MDMFNCTRATHTPKSLSDHYHLLILAQNSHRRPSSSFRFQNTWLHHHTFLETMKKNWEAPIRRYGMYKIQEKLYRAKEILKEWTKQSFGNVFTTVDEAKHATSEAKRPLTEILLMPPHFTQQVQCNTCSSSPL
;
A
#
# COMPACT_ATOMS: atom_id res chain seq x y z
N MET A 1 15.45 -9.58 3.40
CA MET A 1 16.13 -10.34 2.34
C MET A 1 16.16 -11.76 2.81
N ASP A 2 15.35 -12.61 2.23
CA ASP A 2 15.16 -14.01 2.61
C ASP A 2 14.29 -14.63 1.50
N MET A 3 14.90 -14.82 0.33
CA MET A 3 14.19 -15.05 -0.93
C MET A 3 13.81 -16.53 -1.14
N PHE A 4 14.34 -17.43 -0.30
CA PHE A 4 14.19 -18.88 -0.41
C PHE A 4 14.02 -19.55 0.97
N ASN A 5 13.08 -19.05 1.77
CA ASN A 5 12.84 -19.51 3.15
C ASN A 5 12.22 -20.92 3.26
N CYS A 6 11.95 -21.58 2.13
CA CYS A 6 11.50 -22.96 2.05
C CYS A 6 12.34 -23.70 1.01
N THR A 7 13.62 -23.92 1.33
CA THR A 7 14.51 -24.75 0.51
C THR A 7 14.55 -26.16 1.08
N ARG A 8 14.19 -27.16 0.26
CA ARG A 8 14.28 -28.57 0.62
C ARG A 8 15.15 -29.31 -0.39
N ALA A 9 16.20 -29.96 0.10
CA ALA A 9 17.03 -30.85 -0.72
C ALA A 9 16.57 -32.29 -0.52
N THR A 10 16.32 -33.00 -1.63
CA THR A 10 16.00 -34.43 -1.61
C THR A 10 16.92 -35.18 -2.55
N HIS A 11 17.27 -36.38 -2.14
CA HIS A 11 18.18 -37.26 -2.85
C HIS A 11 17.31 -38.12 -3.81
N THR A 12 17.54 -38.11 -5.14
CA THR A 12 16.73 -38.89 -6.12
C THR A 12 16.98 -40.40 -6.02
N PRO A 13 15.96 -41.27 -6.10
CA PRO A 13 16.15 -42.73 -6.02
C PRO A 13 17.09 -43.26 -7.12
N LYS A 14 17.80 -44.35 -6.82
CA LYS A 14 18.80 -44.94 -7.73
C LYS A 14 18.16 -45.38 -9.04
N SER A 15 18.69 -44.90 -10.17
CA SER A 15 18.48 -45.52 -11.48
C SER A 15 19.84 -45.76 -12.12
N LEU A 16 20.32 -47.01 -12.13
CA LEU A 16 21.44 -47.63 -12.88
C LEU A 16 22.71 -46.79 -13.23
N SER A 17 22.88 -45.62 -12.64
CA SER A 17 23.92 -44.64 -12.90
C SER A 17 24.47 -44.19 -11.57
N ASP A 18 25.79 -44.21 -11.42
CA ASP A 18 26.48 -43.81 -10.20
C ASP A 18 26.48 -42.28 -9.98
N HIS A 19 25.76 -41.53 -10.82
CA HIS A 19 25.57 -40.10 -10.67
C HIS A 19 24.34 -39.81 -9.80
N TYR A 20 24.62 -39.42 -8.56
CA TYR A 20 23.58 -39.01 -7.63
C TYR A 20 23.16 -37.56 -7.88
N HIS A 21 21.96 -37.33 -8.39
CA HIS A 21 21.42 -35.98 -8.54
C HIS A 21 20.81 -35.49 -7.21
N LEU A 22 21.29 -34.35 -6.71
CA LEU A 22 20.59 -33.62 -5.65
C LEU A 22 19.45 -32.80 -6.27
N LEU A 23 18.21 -33.13 -5.92
CA LEU A 23 17.06 -32.31 -6.27
C LEU A 23 16.90 -31.22 -5.21
N ILE A 24 17.13 -29.97 -5.59
CA ILE A 24 16.92 -28.81 -4.74
C ILE A 24 15.59 -28.15 -5.12
N LEU A 25 14.62 -28.21 -4.20
CA LEU A 25 13.35 -27.51 -4.32
C LEU A 25 13.45 -26.20 -3.55
N ALA A 26 13.72 -25.10 -4.25
CA ALA A 26 13.68 -23.76 -3.68
C ALA A 26 12.29 -23.16 -3.91
N GLN A 27 11.45 -23.16 -2.88
CA GLN A 27 10.13 -22.54 -2.93
C GLN A 27 10.18 -21.14 -2.33
N ASN A 28 9.74 -20.15 -3.10
CA ASN A 28 9.50 -18.81 -2.59
C ASN A 28 8.17 -18.80 -1.83
N SER A 29 8.22 -18.92 -0.50
CA SER A 29 7.02 -18.70 0.30
C SER A 29 6.57 -17.25 0.07
N HIS A 30 5.38 -17.04 -0.49
CA HIS A 30 4.74 -15.72 -0.59
C HIS A 30 4.31 -15.20 0.79
N ARG A 31 5.10 -15.45 1.85
CA ARG A 31 4.95 -14.76 3.11
C ARG A 31 5.37 -13.33 2.84
N ARG A 32 4.37 -12.45 2.71
CA ARG A 32 4.61 -11.01 2.79
C ARG A 32 5.47 -10.78 4.04
N PRO A 33 6.64 -10.12 3.91
CA PRO A 33 7.44 -9.78 5.07
C PRO A 33 6.53 -9.11 6.10
N SER A 34 6.64 -9.50 7.37
CA SER A 34 5.91 -8.81 8.42
C SER A 34 6.28 -7.33 8.34
N SER A 35 5.33 -6.47 8.00
CA SER A 35 5.59 -5.03 7.90
C SER A 35 6.09 -4.55 9.26
N SER A 36 7.27 -3.93 9.28
CA SER A 36 7.76 -3.28 10.48
C SER A 36 6.82 -2.15 10.87
N PHE A 37 6.71 -1.88 12.18
CA PHE A 37 5.90 -0.76 12.64
C PHE A 37 6.50 0.55 12.11
N ARG A 38 5.70 1.36 11.41
CA ARG A 38 6.11 2.65 10.86
C ARG A 38 5.27 3.75 11.48
N PHE A 39 5.95 4.72 12.07
CA PHE A 39 5.33 5.96 12.53
C PHE A 39 4.73 6.71 11.35
N GLN A 40 3.51 7.25 11.50
CA GLN A 40 2.86 8.07 10.49
C GLN A 40 2.82 9.53 10.95
N ASN A 41 3.27 10.45 10.10
CA ASN A 41 3.25 11.88 10.42
C ASN A 41 1.84 12.43 10.65
N THR A 42 0.83 11.83 10.01
CA THR A 42 -0.58 12.19 10.20
C THR A 42 -1.06 12.05 11.64
N TRP A 43 -0.43 11.16 12.42
CA TRP A 43 -0.78 10.96 13.82
C TRP A 43 -0.56 12.24 14.64
N LEU A 44 0.49 13.02 14.35
CA LEU A 44 0.80 14.26 15.05
C LEU A 44 -0.29 15.33 14.89
N HIS A 45 -1.08 15.25 13.82
CA HIS A 45 -2.17 16.19 13.55
C HIS A 45 -3.50 15.76 14.16
N HIS A 46 -3.62 14.53 14.68
CA HIS A 46 -4.85 14.07 15.29
C HIS A 46 -4.94 14.55 16.74
N HIS A 47 -6.05 15.24 17.08
CA HIS A 47 -6.27 15.88 18.37
C HIS A 47 -6.10 14.94 19.59
N THR A 48 -6.48 13.66 19.48
CA THR A 48 -6.33 12.68 20.57
C THR A 48 -4.99 11.93 20.63
N PHE A 49 -4.08 12.16 19.67
CA PHE A 49 -2.83 11.39 19.59
C PHE A 49 -1.96 11.57 20.84
N LEU A 50 -1.70 12.82 21.22
CA LEU A 50 -0.85 13.14 22.37
C LEU A 50 -1.43 12.59 23.68
N GLU A 51 -2.75 12.71 23.87
CA GLU A 51 -3.43 12.19 25.04
C GLU A 51 -3.31 10.65 25.12
N THR A 52 -3.52 9.96 23.99
CA THR A 52 -3.41 8.50 23.90
C THR A 52 -2.00 8.03 24.24
N MET A 53 -0.97 8.70 23.71
CA MET A 53 0.43 8.39 24.01
C MET A 53 0.79 8.68 25.47
N LYS A 54 0.33 9.81 26.01
CA LYS A 54 0.56 10.19 27.41
C LYS A 54 -0.04 9.15 28.36
N LYS A 55 -1.30 8.77 28.15
CA LYS A 55 -1.98 7.73 28.92
C LYS A 55 -1.23 6.40 28.91
N ASN A 56 -0.72 5.98 27.75
CA ASN A 56 0.13 4.78 27.67
C ASN A 56 1.46 4.96 28.42
N TRP A 57 2.07 6.14 28.34
CA TRP A 57 3.35 6.42 28.99
C TRP A 57 3.25 6.49 30.52
N GLU A 58 2.12 6.94 31.05
CA GLU A 58 1.88 7.04 32.49
C GLU A 58 1.39 5.71 33.10
N ALA A 59 0.93 4.77 32.26
CA ALA A 59 0.44 3.48 32.73
C ALA A 59 1.51 2.71 33.54
N PRO A 60 1.12 2.09 34.67
CA PRO A 60 2.03 1.33 35.51
C PRO A 60 2.55 0.08 34.77
N ILE A 61 3.84 -0.22 35.00
CA ILE A 61 4.53 -1.39 34.41
C ILE A 61 5.31 -2.09 35.52
N ARG A 62 5.06 -3.40 35.66
CA ARG A 62 5.70 -4.28 36.64
C ARG A 62 7.02 -4.86 36.12
N ARG A 63 7.83 -4.03 35.46
CA ARG A 63 9.17 -4.37 34.95
C ARG A 63 10.18 -3.29 35.33
N TYR A 64 11.45 -3.67 35.38
CA TYR A 64 12.55 -2.83 35.85
C TYR A 64 13.57 -2.57 34.74
N GLY A 65 14.38 -1.52 34.92
CA GLY A 65 15.45 -1.14 34.00
C GLY A 65 14.99 -1.01 32.55
N MET A 66 15.75 -1.59 31.63
CA MET A 66 15.47 -1.54 30.18
C MET A 66 14.18 -2.26 29.79
N TYR A 67 13.77 -3.30 30.53
CA TYR A 67 12.52 -4.00 30.25
C TYR A 67 11.29 -3.12 30.47
N LYS A 68 11.38 -2.12 31.35
CA LYS A 68 10.31 -1.13 31.53
C LYS A 68 10.10 -0.31 30.26
N ILE A 69 11.19 0.13 29.63
CA ILE A 69 11.15 0.91 28.38
C ILE A 69 10.65 0.04 27.23
N GLN A 70 11.18 -1.18 27.10
CA GLN A 70 10.74 -2.14 26.10
C GLN A 70 9.22 -2.38 26.18
N GLU A 71 8.68 -2.56 27.39
CA GLU A 71 7.24 -2.77 27.54
C GLU A 71 6.42 -1.51 27.23
N LYS A 72 6.90 -0.30 27.56
CA LYS A 72 6.25 0.95 27.13
C LYS A 72 6.14 1.04 25.61
N LEU A 73 7.23 0.73 24.90
CA LEU A 73 7.27 0.77 23.44
C LEU A 73 6.38 -0.31 22.82
N TYR A 74 6.35 -1.51 23.40
CA TYR A 74 5.47 -2.58 22.94
C TYR A 74 3.99 -2.21 23.10
N ARG A 75 3.59 -1.69 24.27
CA ARG A 75 2.22 -1.22 24.50
C ARG A 75 1.85 -0.05 23.57
N ALA A 76 2.78 0.90 23.40
CA ALA A 76 2.58 2.02 22.48
C ALA A 76 2.29 1.51 21.06
N LYS A 77 3.08 0.55 20.56
CA LYS A 77 2.87 -0.06 19.24
C LYS A 77 1.47 -0.66 19.10
N GLU A 78 1.02 -1.47 20.05
CA GLU A 78 -0.27 -2.15 19.92
C GLU A 78 -1.44 -1.17 20.06
N ILE A 79 -1.37 -0.20 20.98
CA ILE A 79 -2.38 0.86 21.12
C ILE A 79 -2.44 1.70 19.85
N LEU A 80 -1.30 2.09 19.27
CA LEU A 80 -1.27 2.89 18.05
C LEU A 80 -1.82 2.13 16.85
N LYS A 81 -1.61 0.80 16.76
CA LYS A 81 -2.19 -0.01 15.69
C LYS A 81 -3.71 -0.01 15.75
N GLU A 82 -4.27 -0.21 16.94
CA GLU A 82 -5.72 -0.20 17.14
C GLU A 82 -6.30 1.20 16.95
N TRP A 83 -5.70 2.21 17.59
CA TRP A 83 -6.12 3.61 17.48
C TRP A 83 -6.05 4.13 16.04
N THR A 84 -5.03 3.74 15.26
CA THR A 84 -4.93 4.12 13.84
C THR A 84 -6.10 3.53 13.04
N LYS A 85 -6.43 2.26 13.28
CA LYS A 85 -7.55 1.59 12.63
C LYS A 85 -8.88 2.25 12.98
N GLN A 86 -9.06 2.65 14.24
CA GLN A 86 -10.29 3.31 14.70
C GLN A 86 -10.42 4.76 14.19
N SER A 87 -9.33 5.53 14.24
CA SER A 87 -9.36 6.96 13.92
C SER A 87 -9.39 7.23 12.41
N PHE A 88 -8.73 6.40 11.61
CA PHE A 88 -8.57 6.62 10.18
C PHE A 88 -9.28 5.56 9.32
N GLY A 89 -9.84 4.50 9.92
CA GLY A 89 -10.49 3.43 9.18
C GLY A 89 -9.56 2.74 8.18
N ASN A 90 -10.12 2.20 7.10
CA ASN A 90 -9.34 1.71 5.98
C ASN A 90 -9.00 2.88 5.04
N VAL A 91 -8.08 3.76 5.44
CA VAL A 91 -7.62 4.91 4.60
C VAL A 91 -7.32 4.50 3.17
N PHE A 92 -6.85 3.27 2.98
CA PHE A 92 -6.56 2.72 1.67
C PHE A 92 -7.78 2.59 0.77
N THR A 93 -8.98 2.27 1.28
CA THR A 93 -10.20 2.20 0.43
C THR A 93 -10.64 3.59 0.01
N THR A 94 -10.63 4.56 0.93
CA THR A 94 -11.01 5.95 0.61
C THR A 94 -10.06 6.59 -0.40
N VAL A 95 -8.76 6.31 -0.32
CA VAL A 95 -7.78 6.79 -1.29
C VAL A 95 -7.94 6.08 -2.64
N ASP A 96 -8.29 4.80 -2.67
CA ASP A 96 -8.53 4.06 -3.90
C ASP A 96 -9.80 4.55 -4.62
N GLU A 97 -10.87 4.78 -3.87
CA GLU A 97 -12.11 5.39 -4.35
C GLU A 97 -11.85 6.81 -4.90
N ALA A 98 -11.09 7.64 -4.18
CA ALA A 98 -10.73 8.97 -4.64
C ALA A 98 -9.85 8.94 -5.91
N LYS A 99 -8.94 7.97 -6.02
CA LYS A 99 -8.15 7.74 -7.23
C LYS A 99 -9.01 7.29 -8.41
N HIS A 100 -9.97 6.40 -8.17
CA HIS A 100 -10.92 5.94 -9.18
C HIS A 100 -11.81 7.09 -9.67
N ALA A 101 -12.39 7.87 -8.78
CA ALA A 101 -13.19 9.04 -9.15
C ALA A 101 -12.36 10.08 -9.94
N THR A 102 -11.08 10.26 -9.57
CA THR A 102 -10.17 11.16 -10.30
C THR A 102 -9.79 10.59 -11.68
N SER A 103 -9.66 9.27 -11.84
CA SER A 103 -9.39 8.66 -13.14
C SER A 103 -10.61 8.75 -14.05
N GLU A 104 -11.81 8.56 -13.50
CA GLU A 104 -13.08 8.72 -14.23
C GLU A 104 -13.32 10.16 -14.68
N ALA A 105 -13.10 11.15 -13.80
CA ALA A 105 -13.22 12.57 -14.17
C ALA A 105 -12.19 13.02 -15.23
N LYS A 106 -11.04 12.34 -15.32
CA LYS A 106 -9.99 12.61 -16.33
C LYS A 106 -10.21 11.86 -17.66
N ARG A 107 -11.04 10.83 -17.72
CA ARG A 107 -11.38 10.09 -18.96
C ARG A 107 -11.85 10.98 -20.12
N PRO A 108 -12.82 11.89 -19.94
CA PRO A 108 -13.29 12.72 -21.06
C PRO A 108 -12.19 13.64 -21.59
N LEU A 109 -11.29 14.12 -20.73
CA LEU A 109 -10.14 14.94 -21.16
C LEU A 109 -9.14 14.15 -22.02
N THR A 110 -8.88 12.89 -21.67
CA THR A 110 -7.99 12.03 -22.46
C THR A 110 -8.61 11.62 -23.80
N GLU A 111 -9.93 11.45 -23.86
CA GLU A 111 -10.66 11.08 -25.07
C GLU A 111 -10.75 12.25 -26.07
N ILE A 112 -10.92 13.48 -25.56
CA ILE A 112 -10.82 14.72 -26.36
C ILE A 112 -9.40 14.91 -26.92
N LEU A 113 -8.37 14.60 -26.13
CA LEU A 113 -6.96 14.74 -26.54
C LEU A 113 -6.51 13.69 -27.57
N LEU A 114 -7.27 12.60 -27.74
CA LEU A 114 -7.02 11.52 -28.70
C LEU A 114 -7.81 11.69 -30.01
N MET A 115 -8.63 12.73 -30.14
CA MET A 115 -9.32 12.99 -31.40
C MET A 115 -8.31 13.41 -32.49
N PRO A 116 -8.30 12.75 -33.67
CA PRO A 116 -7.41 13.14 -34.75
C PRO A 116 -7.72 14.58 -35.22
N PRO A 117 -6.69 15.37 -35.58
CA PRO A 117 -6.81 16.83 -35.84
C PRO A 117 -7.66 17.20 -37.06
N HIS A 118 -8.30 16.24 -37.72
CA HIS A 118 -9.11 16.46 -38.93
C HIS A 118 -10.56 16.85 -38.62
N PHE A 119 -11.01 16.79 -37.36
CA PHE A 119 -12.41 17.11 -37.00
C PHE A 119 -12.62 18.55 -36.51
N THR A 120 -11.54 19.29 -36.21
CA THR A 120 -11.61 20.69 -35.75
C THR A 120 -11.95 21.70 -36.83
N GLN A 121 -12.14 21.29 -38.10
CA GLN A 121 -12.35 22.22 -39.23
C GLN A 121 -13.78 22.25 -39.79
N GLN A 122 -14.80 21.92 -39.00
CA GLN A 122 -16.21 22.12 -39.39
C GLN A 122 -16.97 23.19 -38.59
N VAL A 123 -16.28 24.02 -37.80
CA VAL A 123 -16.89 25.19 -37.14
C VAL A 123 -16.60 26.53 -37.86
N GLN A 124 -16.37 26.48 -39.18
CA GLN A 124 -16.40 27.67 -40.04
C GLN A 124 -17.19 27.35 -41.31
N CYS A 125 -18.52 27.56 -41.30
CA CYS A 125 -19.28 27.85 -42.51
C CYS A 125 -20.75 28.20 -42.15
N ASN A 126 -21.00 29.44 -41.71
CA ASN A 126 -22.37 29.96 -41.64
C ASN A 126 -22.49 31.44 -42.03
N THR A 127 -21.44 32.11 -42.51
CA THR A 127 -21.50 33.54 -42.87
C THR A 127 -21.66 33.82 -44.36
N CYS A 128 -22.06 32.85 -45.20
CA CYS A 128 -22.37 33.14 -46.59
C CYS A 128 -23.65 32.45 -47.04
N SER A 129 -24.80 33.07 -46.76
CA SER A 129 -25.92 33.09 -47.69
C SER A 129 -26.88 34.20 -47.28
N SER A 130 -26.93 35.27 -48.06
CA SER A 130 -28.12 36.07 -48.40
C SER A 130 -27.69 37.47 -48.91
N SER A 131 -27.30 37.56 -50.18
CA SER A 131 -27.68 38.71 -50.99
C SER A 131 -28.80 38.25 -51.91
N PRO A 132 -29.92 38.97 -51.97
CA PRO A 132 -30.40 39.34 -53.30
C PRO A 132 -31.01 40.73 -53.42
N LEU A 133 -30.66 41.35 -54.55
CA LEU A 133 -31.35 42.39 -55.33
C LEU A 133 -31.34 43.84 -54.81
#